data_AF-A0A821NAB6-F1
#
_entry.id   AF-A0A821NAB6-F1
#
_cell.length_a   1.000
_cell.length_b   1.000
_cell.length_c   1.000
_cell.angle_alpha   90.00
_cell.angle_beta   90.00
_cell.angle_gamma   90.00
#
_symmetry.space_group_name_H-M   'P 1'
#
loop_
_entity.id
_entity.type
_entity.pdbx_description
1 polymer ?
#
loop_
_entity_poly.entity_id
_entity_poly.type
_entity_poly.pdbx_seq_one_letter_code
_entity_poly.pdbx_strand_id
1 'polypeptide(L)'
;MKDALEPFVPRNTIALINTCEQVANLLRLEKYIDLVIPHASNELVRSIQKQSVQILVLGHAEGICHVFIDKGANLDMTLLRDSICDYSSGFYSGSCLSVLLAFPPSPLANTLHMKYEDLLCCIEIIDDINDPIGHMNKFCSNHTDSIVTKNCNYLII
;
A
#
# COMPACT_ATOMS: atom_id res chain seq x y z
N MET A 1 23.40 -20.43 1.07
CA MET A 1 23.29 -19.36 2.09
C MET A 1 23.81 -19.82 3.44
N LYS A 2 23.38 -20.99 3.96
CA LYS A 2 23.91 -21.54 5.21
C LYS A 2 25.43 -21.80 5.18
N ASP A 3 25.92 -22.39 4.08
CA ASP A 3 27.35 -22.70 3.93
C ASP A 3 28.25 -21.46 3.85
N ALA A 4 27.69 -20.32 3.43
CA ALA A 4 28.43 -19.05 3.36
C ALA A 4 28.58 -18.36 4.73
N LEU A 5 27.72 -18.70 5.68
CA LEU A 5 27.64 -18.07 7.00
C LEU A 5 28.22 -18.93 8.12
N GLU A 6 28.51 -20.20 7.83
CA GLU A 6 29.09 -21.18 8.76
C GLU A 6 30.35 -20.72 9.51
N PRO A 7 31.26 -19.90 8.95
CA PRO A 7 32.42 -19.40 9.68
C PRO A 7 32.09 -18.34 10.74
N PHE A 8 30.94 -17.66 10.60
CA PHE A 8 30.62 -16.45 11.35
C PHE A 8 29.51 -16.64 12.37
N VAL A 9 28.60 -17.60 12.14
CA VAL A 9 27.46 -17.87 13.01
C VAL A 9 27.20 -19.38 13.15
N PRO A 10 26.61 -19.85 14.25
CA PRO A 10 26.18 -21.23 14.40
C PRO A 10 25.26 -21.69 13.26
N ARG A 11 25.37 -22.96 12.83
CA ARG A 11 24.57 -23.51 11.71
C ARG A 11 23.05 -23.30 11.83
N ASN A 12 22.54 -23.21 13.04
CA ASN A 12 21.10 -23.14 13.33
C ASN A 12 20.60 -21.70 13.53
N THR A 13 21.43 -20.68 13.26
CA THR A 13 21.01 -19.27 13.35
C THR A 13 19.94 -18.90 12.33
N ILE A 14 19.95 -19.54 11.15
CA ILE A 14 18.93 -19.32 10.11
C ILE A 14 18.16 -20.62 9.88
N ALA A 15 16.86 -20.59 10.13
CA ALA A 15 15.94 -21.66 9.81
C ALA A 15 15.05 -21.25 8.63
N LEU A 16 14.82 -22.20 7.72
CA LEU A 16 13.86 -22.03 6.63
C LEU A 16 12.57 -22.74 7.05
N ILE A 17 11.44 -22.08 6.83
CA ILE A 17 10.10 -22.60 7.08
C ILE A 17 9.43 -22.74 5.72
N ASN A 18 8.85 -23.92 5.44
CA ASN A 18 8.42 -24.26 4.09
C ASN A 18 6.90 -24.29 3.93
N THR A 19 6.12 -24.21 5.02
CA THR A 19 4.66 -24.33 4.96
C THR A 19 3.94 -23.26 5.79
N CYS A 20 2.75 -22.86 5.35
CA CYS A 20 1.90 -21.91 6.08
C CYS A 20 1.45 -22.43 7.45
N GLU A 21 1.31 -23.75 7.60
CA GLU A 21 0.95 -24.38 8.87
C GLU A 21 2.06 -24.24 9.92
N GLN A 22 3.33 -24.32 9.48
CA GLN A 22 4.47 -24.05 10.35
C GLN A 22 4.51 -22.59 10.81
N VAL A 23 4.09 -21.64 9.97
CA VAL A 23 3.99 -20.22 10.36
C VAL A 23 3.03 -20.04 11.54
N ALA A 24 1.85 -20.67 11.51
CA ALA A 24 0.90 -20.59 12.63
C ALA A 24 1.48 -21.15 13.94
N ASN A 25 2.30 -22.21 13.86
CA ASN A 25 2.99 -22.77 15.02
C ASN A 25 4.10 -21.85 15.53
N LEU A 26 4.82 -21.14 14.65
CA LEU A 26 5.82 -20.15 15.04
C LEU A 26 5.21 -18.99 15.84
N LEU A 27 4.00 -18.55 15.47
CA LEU A 27 3.32 -17.45 16.17
C LEU A 27 2.98 -17.79 17.64
N ARG A 28 3.10 -19.06 18.05
CA ARG A 28 2.93 -19.51 19.44
C ARG A 28 4.25 -19.60 20.21
N LEU A 29 5.40 -19.44 19.54
CA LEU A 29 6.73 -19.53 20.15
C LEU A 29 7.17 -18.18 20.73
N GLU A 30 6.29 -17.51 21.46
CA GLU A 30 6.51 -16.19 22.07
C GLU A 30 7.72 -16.11 23.01
N LYS A 31 8.18 -17.25 23.54
CA LYS A 31 9.40 -17.33 24.36
C LYS A 31 10.70 -17.34 23.56
N TYR A 32 10.62 -17.50 22.24
CA TYR A 32 11.76 -17.70 21.35
C TYR A 32 11.79 -16.74 20.17
N ILE A 33 10.67 -16.07 19.87
CA ILE A 33 10.52 -15.17 18.73
C ILE A 33 10.03 -13.84 19.25
N ASP A 34 10.86 -12.81 19.12
CA ASP A 34 10.53 -11.46 19.58
C ASP A 34 9.81 -10.65 18.49
N LEU A 35 10.07 -10.96 17.21
CA LEU A 35 9.60 -10.19 16.06
C LEU A 35 9.29 -11.08 14.85
N VAL A 36 8.18 -10.77 14.17
CA VAL A 36 7.78 -11.36 12.89
C VAL A 36 7.60 -10.24 11.85
N ILE A 37 8.19 -10.44 10.67
CA ILE A 37 8.07 -9.52 9.52
C ILE A 37 7.38 -10.29 8.37
N PRO A 38 6.04 -10.22 8.24
CA PRO A 38 5.34 -10.95 7.21
C PRO A 38 5.40 -10.21 5.86
N HIS A 39 6.02 -10.84 4.87
CA HIS A 39 5.95 -10.41 3.47
C HIS A 39 4.99 -11.33 2.72
N ALA A 40 3.69 -11.03 2.82
CA ALA A 40 2.63 -11.86 2.24
C ALA A 40 1.42 -11.02 1.84
N SER A 41 0.36 -11.68 1.36
CA SER A 41 -0.92 -11.03 1.06
C SER A 41 -1.48 -10.32 2.29
N ASN A 42 -2.28 -9.26 2.05
CA ASN A 42 -2.95 -8.50 3.11
C ASN A 42 -3.76 -9.40 4.04
N GLU A 43 -4.43 -10.42 3.50
CA GLU A 43 -5.19 -11.40 4.28
C GLU A 43 -4.29 -12.20 5.23
N LEU A 44 -3.14 -12.68 4.74
CA LEU A 44 -2.21 -13.43 5.58
C LEU A 44 -1.56 -12.54 6.63
N VAL A 45 -1.17 -11.30 6.27
CA VAL A 45 -0.63 -10.32 7.24
C VAL A 45 -1.66 -10.04 8.34
N ARG A 46 -2.93 -9.79 8.00
CA ARG A 46 -4.01 -9.59 8.98
C ARG A 46 -4.24 -10.83 9.85
N SER A 47 -4.18 -12.02 9.25
CA SER A 47 -4.31 -13.27 9.99
C SER A 47 -3.18 -13.44 11.01
N ILE A 48 -1.94 -13.17 10.61
CA ILE A 48 -0.75 -13.19 11.48
C ILE A 48 -0.89 -12.16 12.60
N GLN A 49 -1.25 -10.91 12.28
CA GLN A 49 -1.47 -9.86 13.28
C GLN A 49 -2.56 -10.20 14.30
N LYS A 50 -3.64 -10.88 13.87
CA LYS A 50 -4.72 -11.34 14.77
C LYS A 50 -4.30 -12.52 15.65
N GLN A 51 -3.50 -13.44 15.11
CA GLN A 51 -3.06 -14.64 15.82
C GLN A 51 -1.90 -14.35 16.77
N SER A 52 -1.08 -13.35 16.47
CA SER A 52 0.08 -12.98 17.26
C SER A 52 -0.31 -12.02 18.38
N VAL A 53 -0.45 -12.56 19.59
CA VAL A 53 -0.87 -11.78 20.77
C VAL A 53 0.32 -11.15 21.49
N GLN A 54 1.46 -11.85 21.55
CA GLN A 54 2.64 -11.43 22.32
C GLN A 54 3.86 -11.11 21.46
N ILE A 55 3.97 -11.68 20.26
CA ILE A 55 5.11 -11.45 19.38
C ILE A 55 4.85 -10.15 18.61
N LEU A 56 5.85 -9.28 18.52
CA LEU A 56 5.73 -8.05 17.73
C LEU A 56 5.60 -8.43 16.24
N VAL A 57 4.63 -7.85 15.54
CA VAL A 57 4.48 -8.03 14.09
C VAL A 57 4.72 -6.70 13.40
N LEU A 58 5.77 -6.62 12.58
CA LEU A 58 6.06 -5.44 11.75
C LEU A 58 5.64 -5.70 10.31
N GLY A 59 4.51 -5.12 9.93
CA GLY A 59 4.00 -5.15 8.56
C GLY A 59 2.71 -4.35 8.46
N HIS A 60 2.43 -3.78 7.28
CA HIS A 60 1.17 -3.11 6.99
C HIS A 60 0.28 -4.03 6.17
N ALA A 61 -1.00 -4.09 6.54
CA ALA A 61 -2.00 -4.92 5.86
C ALA A 61 -2.66 -4.20 4.68
N GLU A 62 -2.30 -2.95 4.43
CA GLU A 62 -2.92 -2.10 3.42
C GLU A 62 -1.83 -1.25 2.74
N GLY A 63 -2.08 -0.88 1.49
CA GLY A 63 -1.16 -0.12 0.64
C GLY A 63 -1.95 0.61 -0.43
N ILE A 64 -2.91 1.43 0.01
CA ILE A 64 -3.71 2.31 -0.83
C ILE A 64 -3.01 3.66 -0.82
N CYS A 65 -2.49 4.03 -1.99
CA CYS A 65 -1.69 5.22 -2.20
C CYS A 65 -2.40 6.15 -3.19
N HIS A 66 -2.46 7.44 -2.89
CA HIS A 66 -3.06 8.44 -3.77
C HIS A 66 -2.02 9.44 -4.26
N VAL A 67 -2.20 9.85 -5.52
CA VAL A 67 -1.50 11.00 -6.10
C VAL A 67 -2.54 12.10 -6.33
N PHE A 68 -2.41 13.20 -5.59
CA PHE A 68 -3.24 14.38 -5.78
C PHE A 68 -2.56 15.35 -6.74
N ILE A 69 -3.29 15.80 -7.76
CA ILE A 69 -2.80 16.79 -8.73
C ILE A 69 -3.59 18.08 -8.52
N ASP A 70 -2.90 19.11 -8.05
CA ASP A 70 -3.48 20.44 -7.85
C ASP A 70 -3.73 21.15 -9.19
N LYS A 71 -4.73 22.05 -9.23
CA LYS A 71 -5.06 22.86 -10.40
C LYS A 71 -3.90 23.72 -10.89
N GLY A 72 -3.04 24.16 -9.96
CA GLY A 72 -1.85 24.96 -10.27
C GLY A 72 -0.62 24.14 -10.69
N ALA A 73 -0.71 22.81 -10.69
CA ALA A 73 0.41 21.94 -11.03
C ALA A 73 0.90 22.17 -12.47
N ASN A 74 2.22 22.13 -12.66
CA ASN A 74 2.76 22.00 -14.01
C ASN A 74 2.70 20.51 -14.38
N LEU A 75 1.78 20.14 -15.27
CA LEU A 75 1.72 18.78 -15.79
C LEU A 75 2.86 18.55 -16.78
N ASP A 76 4.07 18.30 -16.25
CA ASP A 76 5.08 17.61 -17.03
C ASP A 76 4.72 16.12 -17.03
N MET A 77 4.29 15.61 -18.19
CA MET A 77 3.69 14.27 -18.36
C MET A 77 4.63 13.13 -17.92
N THR A 78 5.93 13.40 -17.80
CA THR A 78 6.96 12.47 -17.32
C THR A 78 6.77 12.09 -15.86
N LEU A 79 6.49 13.04 -14.97
CA LEU A 79 6.37 12.76 -13.53
C LEU A 79 5.16 11.88 -13.19
N LEU A 80 4.06 12.10 -13.92
CA LEU A 80 2.84 11.30 -13.83
C LEU A 80 3.03 9.91 -14.41
N ARG A 81 3.82 9.80 -15.49
CA ARG A 81 4.13 8.52 -16.10
C ARG A 81 4.93 7.62 -15.15
N ASP A 82 5.97 8.16 -14.51
CA ASP A 82 6.80 7.42 -13.57
C ASP A 82 6.00 6.99 -12.32
N SER A 83 5.11 7.87 -11.82
CA SER A 83 4.36 7.62 -10.58
C SER A 83 3.11 6.74 -10.78
N ILE A 84 2.48 6.80 -11.96
CA ILE A 84 1.17 6.16 -12.21
C ILE A 84 1.26 5.11 -13.33
N CYS A 85 2.02 5.34 -14.39
CA CYS A 85 1.96 4.54 -15.62
C CYS A 85 3.01 3.44 -15.72
N ASP A 86 4.15 3.54 -15.03
CA ASP A 86 5.20 2.51 -15.15
C ASP A 86 4.76 1.13 -14.63
N TYR A 87 3.70 1.09 -13.81
CA TYR A 87 3.09 -0.12 -13.27
C TYR A 87 1.56 -0.16 -13.44
N SER A 88 0.93 0.65 -14.30
CA SER A 88 -0.51 0.56 -14.56
C SER A 88 -0.79 0.28 -16.03
N SER A 89 -1.48 -0.83 -16.32
CA SER A 89 -1.93 -1.25 -17.65
C SER A 89 -3.34 -0.74 -18.01
N GLY A 90 -4.08 -0.16 -17.05
CA GLY A 90 -5.40 0.42 -17.28
C GLY A 90 -5.87 1.39 -16.17
N PHE A 91 -6.95 2.11 -16.45
CA PHE A 91 -7.52 3.12 -15.56
C PHE A 91 -9.01 2.87 -15.34
N TYR A 92 -9.46 3.04 -14.10
CA TYR A 92 -10.87 3.19 -13.77
C TYR A 92 -11.21 4.66 -13.54
N SER A 93 -12.47 4.99 -13.82
CA SER A 93 -13.04 6.30 -13.52
C SER A 93 -13.81 6.21 -12.21
N GLY A 94 -13.55 7.13 -11.29
CA GLY A 94 -14.32 7.29 -10.07
C GLY A 94 -15.73 7.86 -10.32
N SER A 95 -16.46 8.13 -9.25
CA SER A 95 -17.89 8.45 -9.33
C SER A 95 -18.15 9.82 -9.96
N CYS A 96 -17.37 10.84 -9.63
CA CYS A 96 -17.49 12.18 -10.21
C CYS A 96 -16.99 12.19 -11.67
N LEU A 97 -15.86 11.54 -11.94
CA LEU A 97 -15.30 11.52 -13.29
C LEU A 97 -16.17 10.71 -14.27
N SER A 98 -16.79 9.61 -13.82
CA SER A 98 -17.68 8.78 -14.65
C SER A 98 -18.92 9.55 -15.11
N VAL A 99 -19.50 10.39 -14.23
CA VAL A 99 -20.63 11.27 -14.57
C VAL A 99 -20.19 12.35 -15.56
N LEU A 100 -19.02 12.96 -15.37
CA LEU A 100 -18.54 14.05 -16.22
C LEU A 100 -18.21 13.60 -17.65
N LEU A 101 -17.57 12.44 -17.79
CA LEU A 101 -17.11 11.92 -19.08
C LEU A 101 -18.06 10.88 -19.71
N ALA A 102 -19.20 10.61 -19.09
CA ALA A 102 -20.16 9.58 -19.51
C ALA A 102 -19.53 8.18 -19.72
N PHE A 103 -18.48 7.86 -18.97
CA PHE A 103 -17.96 6.49 -18.89
C PHE A 103 -18.88 5.65 -17.99
N PRO A 104 -19.09 4.35 -18.29
CA PRO A 104 -19.79 3.49 -17.36
C PRO A 104 -19.04 3.51 -16.01
N PRO A 105 -19.73 3.76 -14.88
CA PRO A 105 -19.09 3.69 -13.57
C PRO A 105 -18.46 2.30 -13.43
N SER A 106 -17.18 2.24 -13.07
CA SER A 106 -16.56 0.95 -12.82
C SER A 106 -17.27 0.31 -11.63
N PRO A 107 -17.80 -0.92 -11.74
CA PRO A 107 -18.45 -1.59 -10.62
C PRO A 107 -17.48 -1.83 -9.44
N LEU A 108 -16.18 -1.64 -9.67
CA LEU A 108 -15.11 -1.76 -8.68
C LEU A 108 -14.79 -0.39 -8.03
N ALA A 109 -14.97 0.74 -8.72
CA ALA A 109 -14.60 2.07 -8.20
C ALA A 109 -15.71 2.73 -7.35
N ASN A 110 -16.40 1.96 -6.51
CA ASN A 110 -17.50 2.46 -5.66
C ASN A 110 -17.01 3.29 -4.46
N THR A 111 -15.71 3.17 -4.14
CA THR A 111 -15.04 3.94 -3.08
C THR A 111 -13.64 4.30 -3.55
N LEU A 112 -13.13 5.42 -3.04
CA LEU A 112 -11.74 5.83 -3.25
C LEU A 112 -10.78 5.05 -2.35
N HIS A 113 -11.28 4.39 -1.30
CA HIS A 113 -10.51 3.48 -0.45
C HIS A 113 -10.58 2.05 -1.00
N MET A 114 -9.98 1.83 -2.17
CA MET A 114 -9.86 0.50 -2.78
C MET A 114 -8.46 0.28 -3.33
N LYS A 115 -7.87 -0.87 -2.98
CA LYS A 115 -6.67 -1.39 -3.61
C LYS A 115 -7.08 -2.27 -4.80
N TYR A 116 -6.52 -1.99 -5.96
CA TYR A 116 -6.62 -2.88 -7.11
C TYR A 116 -5.50 -3.92 -7.02
N GLU A 117 -5.82 -5.20 -7.24
CA GLU A 117 -4.85 -6.31 -7.19
C GLU A 117 -4.09 -6.52 -8.51
N ASP A 118 -4.26 -5.60 -9.45
CA ASP A 118 -3.69 -5.58 -10.79
C ASP A 118 -3.05 -4.22 -11.09
N LEU A 119 -2.43 -4.09 -12.27
CA LEU A 119 -1.87 -2.84 -12.81
C LEU A 119 -3.01 -1.85 -13.18
N LEU A 120 -3.88 -1.51 -12.22
CA LEU A 120 -5.05 -0.66 -12.40
C LEU A 120 -5.02 0.47 -11.38
N CYS A 121 -5.35 1.67 -11.81
CA CYS A 121 -5.52 2.81 -10.91
C CYS A 121 -6.84 3.53 -11.17
N CYS A 122 -7.35 4.23 -10.16
CA CYS A 122 -8.57 5.01 -10.24
C CYS A 122 -8.23 6.49 -10.40
N ILE A 123 -8.87 7.15 -11.38
CA ILE A 123 -8.81 8.59 -11.55
C ILE A 123 -10.14 9.17 -11.11
N GLU A 124 -10.09 10.17 -10.24
CA GLU A 124 -11.26 10.89 -9.76
C GLU A 124 -11.01 12.39 -9.77
N ILE A 125 -12.04 13.18 -10.09
CA ILE A 125 -12.02 14.63 -9.93
C ILE A 125 -12.62 14.96 -8.57
N ILE A 126 -11.89 15.73 -7.78
CA ILE A 126 -12.30 16.18 -6.45
C ILE A 126 -12.56 17.69 -6.53
N ASP A 127 -13.75 18.13 -6.13
CA ASP A 127 -14.15 19.54 -6.17
C ASP A 127 -13.53 20.38 -5.03
N ASP A 128 -13.13 19.73 -3.93
CA ASP A 128 -12.61 20.39 -2.74
C ASP A 128 -11.08 20.40 -2.69
N ILE A 129 -10.50 21.49 -3.21
CA ILE A 129 -9.05 21.74 -3.21
C ILE A 129 -8.54 22.26 -1.87
N ASN A 130 -9.44 22.56 -0.92
CA ASN A 130 -9.07 23.25 0.32
C ASN A 130 -8.50 22.31 1.38
N ASP A 131 -8.74 20.99 1.27
CA ASP A 131 -8.21 20.00 2.21
C ASP A 131 -7.80 18.67 1.55
N PRO A 132 -6.77 18.69 0.66
CA PRO A 132 -6.23 17.46 0.08
C PRO A 132 -5.66 16.52 1.16
N ILE A 133 -5.21 17.07 2.29
CA ILE A 133 -4.70 16.29 3.43
C ILE A 133 -5.83 15.53 4.12
N GLY A 134 -6.97 16.18 4.39
CA GLY A 134 -8.16 15.52 4.92
C GLY A 134 -8.72 14.45 3.99
N HIS A 135 -8.66 14.67 2.68
CA HIS A 135 -8.99 13.64 1.69
C HIS A 135 -8.05 12.44 1.81
N MET A 136 -6.74 12.67 1.84
CA MET A 136 -5.76 11.59 1.97
C MET A 136 -5.94 10.82 3.28
N ASN A 137 -6.08 11.51 4.41
CA ASN A 137 -6.36 10.89 5.71
C ASN A 137 -7.64 10.05 5.74
N LYS A 138 -8.61 10.35 4.89
CA LYS A 138 -9.88 9.61 4.81
C LYS A 138 -9.81 8.37 3.93
N PHE A 139 -9.02 8.39 2.86
CA PHE A 139 -9.07 7.36 1.82
C PHE A 139 -7.75 6.61 1.60
N CYS A 140 -6.61 7.14 2.03
CA CYS A 140 -5.31 6.49 1.90
C CYS A 140 -5.04 5.55 3.08
N SER A 141 -4.10 4.62 2.91
CA SER A 141 -3.64 3.73 3.99
C SER A 141 -2.35 4.20 4.65
N ASN A 142 -1.98 5.48 4.49
CA ASN A 142 -0.76 6.11 5.00
C ASN A 142 0.52 5.34 4.66
N HIS A 143 0.60 4.81 3.44
CA HIS A 143 1.78 4.07 2.99
C HIS A 143 2.74 5.01 2.25
N THR A 144 2.32 5.54 1.10
CA THR A 144 3.12 6.47 0.31
C THR A 144 2.18 7.31 -0.55
N ASP A 145 1.89 8.52 -0.10
CA ASP A 145 0.99 9.44 -0.77
C ASP A 145 1.77 10.64 -1.32
N SER A 146 1.23 11.32 -2.34
CA SER A 146 1.94 12.43 -2.98
C SER A 146 1.00 13.52 -3.46
N ILE A 147 1.41 14.77 -3.27
CA ILE A 147 0.74 15.95 -3.84
C ILE A 147 1.66 16.58 -4.88
N VAL A 148 1.15 16.78 -6.09
CA VAL A 148 1.79 17.56 -7.14
C VAL A 148 1.13 18.94 -7.17
N THR A 149 1.83 19.97 -6.73
CA THR A 149 1.31 21.36 -6.64
C THR A 149 2.43 22.39 -6.77
N LYS A 150 2.08 23.62 -7.17
CA LYS A 150 2.97 24.80 -7.05
C LYS A 150 2.74 25.59 -5.76
N ASN A 151 1.72 25.24 -4.98
CA ASN A 151 1.38 25.94 -3.78
C ASN A 151 2.22 25.43 -2.61
N CYS A 152 3.15 26.26 -2.13
CA CYS A 152 4.05 25.92 -1.03
C CYS A 152 3.36 25.84 0.35
N ASN A 153 2.06 26.17 0.45
CA ASN A 153 1.32 26.10 1.70
C ASN A 153 0.93 24.66 2.08
N TYR A 154 1.01 23.70 1.16
CA TYR A 154 0.83 22.28 1.45
C TYR A 154 2.14 21.70 1.98
N LEU A 155 2.42 21.91 3.27
CA LEU A 155 3.53 21.26 3.95
C LEU A 155 3.07 19.90 4.48
N ILE A 156 3.58 18.81 3.90
CA ILE A 156 3.37 17.45 4.39
C ILE A 156 4.56 17.16 5.31
N ILE A 157 4.31 16.96 6.61
CA ILE A 157 5.32 16.58 7.62
C ILE A 157 5.30 15.07 7.79
#